data_AF-A0A091GDE3-F1
#
_entry.id   AF-A0A091GDE3-F1
#
_cell.length_a   1.000
_cell.length_b   1.000
_cell.length_c   1.000
_cell.angle_alpha   90.00
_cell.angle_beta   90.00
_cell.angle_gamma   90.00
#
_symmetry.space_group_name_H-M   'P 1'
#
loop_
_entity.id
_entity.type
_entity.pdbx_description
1 polymer ?
#
loop_
_entity_poly.entity_id
_entity_poly.type
_entity_poly.pdbx_seq_one_letter_code
_entity_poly.pdbx_strand_id
1 'polypeptide(L)'
;INKGRKTNIIDSMLRMLEQYSSNLEDLIRERTEELEIEKQKTDRLLTQMLPPSVAKALKMGTPVEPEYFEEVTLYFSDIVGFTTISAMSEPIEVVDLLNDLYTLFDAIIGSHDVYKVETIGDAYMVASGLPKRNGNRHAGEIANMSLDILSSVGTFKMRHMPEVPVRIRIGLHSG
;
A
#
# COMPACT_ATOMS: atom_id res chain seq x y z
N ILE A 1 -13.58 -60.88 -43.90
CA ILE A 1 -12.36 -60.05 -43.73
C ILE A 1 -12.82 -58.61 -43.41
N ASN A 2 -12.99 -58.21 -42.14
CA ASN A 2 -13.09 -56.78 -41.73
C ASN A 2 -13.25 -56.49 -40.21
N LYS A 3 -13.24 -57.49 -39.32
CA LYS A 3 -13.48 -57.26 -37.88
C LYS A 3 -12.34 -56.54 -37.12
N GLY A 4 -11.14 -56.39 -37.70
CA GLY A 4 -9.99 -55.74 -37.05
C GLY A 4 -9.82 -54.23 -37.32
N ARG A 5 -10.52 -53.65 -38.31
CA ARG A 5 -10.33 -52.24 -38.69
C ARG A 5 -11.16 -51.24 -37.87
N LYS A 6 -12.31 -51.67 -37.33
CA LYS A 6 -13.20 -50.81 -36.51
C LYS A 6 -12.66 -50.58 -35.10
N THR A 7 -12.01 -51.59 -34.50
CA THR A 7 -11.47 -51.51 -33.14
C THR A 7 -10.33 -50.50 -33.03
N ASN A 8 -9.44 -50.44 -34.04
CA ASN A 8 -8.34 -49.47 -34.09
C ASN A 8 -8.77 -48.01 -34.21
N ILE A 9 -9.89 -47.73 -34.91
CA ILE A 9 -10.39 -46.35 -35.06
C ILE A 9 -11.00 -45.87 -33.74
N ILE A 10 -11.77 -46.72 -33.07
CA ILE A 10 -12.36 -46.40 -31.76
C ILE A 10 -11.26 -46.17 -30.72
N ASP A 11 -10.25 -47.04 -30.65
CA ASP A 11 -9.08 -46.85 -29.77
C ASP A 11 -8.32 -45.56 -30.07
N SER A 12 -8.19 -45.20 -31.36
CA SER A 12 -7.55 -43.94 -31.75
C SER A 12 -8.34 -42.71 -31.31
N MET A 13 -9.67 -42.76 -31.39
CA MET A 13 -10.54 -41.67 -30.89
C MET A 13 -10.53 -41.60 -29.36
N LEU A 14 -10.48 -42.75 -28.69
CA LEU A 14 -10.40 -42.83 -27.23
C LEU A 14 -9.10 -42.22 -26.71
N ARG A 15 -7.95 -42.59 -27.30
CA ARG A 15 -6.65 -41.98 -26.97
C ARG A 15 -6.61 -40.49 -27.27
N MET A 16 -7.23 -40.07 -28.37
CA MET A 16 -7.33 -38.65 -28.72
C MET A 16 -8.14 -37.88 -27.67
N LEU A 17 -9.29 -38.41 -27.24
CA LEU A 17 -10.11 -37.82 -26.18
C LEU A 17 -9.38 -37.77 -24.82
N GLU A 18 -8.69 -38.85 -24.45
CA GLU A 18 -7.87 -38.89 -23.23
C GLU A 18 -6.77 -37.83 -23.27
N GLN A 19 -6.10 -37.68 -24.40
CA GLN A 19 -5.05 -36.68 -24.57
C GLN A 19 -5.59 -35.25 -24.58
N TYR A 20 -6.77 -35.02 -25.18
CA TYR A 20 -7.45 -33.72 -25.06
C TYR A 20 -7.86 -33.42 -23.62
N SER A 21 -8.37 -34.40 -22.87
CA SER A 21 -8.75 -34.23 -21.46
C SER A 21 -7.53 -33.89 -20.59
N SER A 22 -6.43 -34.63 -20.75
CA SER A 22 -5.17 -34.39 -20.03
C SER A 22 -4.61 -32.99 -20.33
N ASN A 23 -4.55 -32.63 -21.62
CA ASN A 23 -4.06 -31.31 -22.02
C ASN A 23 -4.95 -30.17 -21.48
N LEU A 24 -6.27 -30.38 -21.44
CA LEU A 24 -7.21 -29.41 -20.90
C LEU A 24 -7.07 -29.29 -19.37
N GLU A 25 -6.88 -30.40 -18.66
CA GLU A 25 -6.61 -30.39 -17.22
C GLU A 25 -5.30 -29.64 -16.90
N ASP A 26 -4.23 -29.90 -17.65
CA ASP A 26 -2.96 -29.19 -17.49
C ASP A 26 -3.12 -27.69 -17.77
N LEU A 27 -3.84 -27.32 -18.84
CA LEU A 27 -4.12 -25.92 -19.17
C LEU A 27 -4.98 -25.26 -18.08
N ILE A 28 -6.03 -25.92 -17.59
CA ILE A 28 -6.87 -25.41 -16.50
C ILE A 28 -6.02 -25.19 -15.24
N ARG A 29 -5.12 -26.14 -14.91
CA ARG A 29 -4.22 -26.02 -13.76
C ARG A 29 -3.32 -24.80 -13.90
N GLU A 30 -2.64 -24.66 -15.03
CA GLU A 30 -1.74 -23.52 -15.31
C GLU A 30 -2.50 -22.19 -15.21
N ARG A 31 -3.67 -22.09 -15.85
CA ARG A 31 -4.48 -20.85 -15.80
C ARG A 31 -5.03 -20.55 -14.41
N THR A 32 -5.31 -21.58 -13.61
CA THR A 32 -5.76 -21.41 -12.22
C THR A 32 -4.60 -20.91 -11.35
N GLU A 33 -3.40 -21.41 -11.56
CA GLU A 33 -2.18 -20.93 -10.87
C GLU A 33 -1.87 -19.47 -11.23
N GLU A 34 -1.90 -19.12 -12.52
CA GLU A 34 -1.73 -17.73 -12.97
C GLU A 34 -2.75 -16.78 -12.34
N LEU A 35 -4.03 -17.20 -12.31
CA LEU A 35 -5.11 -16.42 -11.73
C LEU A 35 -4.90 -16.20 -10.24
N GLU A 36 -4.47 -17.22 -9.50
CA GLU A 36 -4.23 -17.11 -8.06
C GLU A 36 -3.05 -16.19 -7.75
N ILE A 37 -1.97 -16.25 -8.54
CA ILE A 37 -0.84 -15.32 -8.43
C ILE A 37 -1.30 -13.88 -8.65
N GLU A 38 -2.07 -13.63 -9.71
CA GLU A 38 -2.51 -12.27 -10.04
C GLU A 38 -3.52 -11.72 -9.03
N LYS A 39 -4.39 -12.58 -8.53
CA LYS A 39 -5.30 -12.27 -7.42
C LYS A 39 -4.54 -11.90 -6.16
N GLN A 40 -3.49 -12.64 -5.80
CA GLN A 40 -2.65 -12.31 -4.63
C GLN A 40 -1.95 -10.95 -4.76
N LYS A 41 -1.43 -10.63 -5.96
CA LYS A 41 -0.84 -9.31 -6.21
C LYS A 41 -1.88 -8.19 -6.07
N THR A 42 -3.04 -8.37 -6.69
CA THR A 42 -4.15 -7.41 -6.61
C THR A 42 -4.59 -7.20 -5.16
N ASP A 43 -4.69 -8.28 -4.40
CA ASP A 43 -5.08 -8.26 -3.00
C ASP A 43 -4.08 -7.51 -2.12
N ARG A 44 -2.79 -7.72 -2.36
CA ARG A 44 -1.70 -7.02 -1.66
C ARG A 44 -1.68 -5.53 -1.99
N LEU A 45 -1.88 -5.15 -3.24
CA LEU A 45 -1.93 -3.75 -3.64
C LEU A 45 -3.13 -3.05 -2.99
N LEU A 46 -4.29 -3.68 -2.96
CA LEU A 46 -5.49 -3.09 -2.37
C LEU A 46 -5.34 -2.83 -0.86
N THR A 47 -4.65 -3.72 -0.13
CA THR A 47 -4.40 -3.53 1.32
C THR A 47 -3.28 -2.55 1.63
N GLN A 48 -2.42 -2.23 0.67
CA GLN A 48 -1.50 -1.08 0.74
C GLN A 48 -2.24 0.24 0.44
N MET A 49 -3.23 0.15 -0.45
CA MET A 49 -4.26 1.14 -0.80
C MET A 49 -5.05 1.70 0.37
N LEU A 50 -5.70 0.77 1.06
CA LEU A 50 -6.87 1.03 1.88
C LEU A 50 -6.80 0.20 3.17
N PRO A 51 -7.49 0.66 4.24
CA PRO A 51 -7.71 -0.15 5.43
C PRO A 51 -8.24 -1.55 5.07
N PRO A 52 -7.78 -2.63 5.73
CA PRO A 52 -8.20 -3.99 5.40
C PRO A 52 -9.72 -4.22 5.46
N SER A 53 -10.43 -3.53 6.36
CA SER A 53 -11.90 -3.56 6.46
C SER A 53 -12.57 -2.98 5.22
N VAL A 54 -12.09 -1.82 4.75
CA VAL A 54 -12.57 -1.12 3.55
C VAL A 54 -12.25 -1.94 2.30
N ALA A 55 -11.02 -2.44 2.18
CA ALA A 55 -10.60 -3.31 1.08
C ALA A 55 -11.49 -4.56 0.95
N LYS A 56 -11.85 -5.19 2.08
CA LYS A 56 -12.74 -6.35 2.11
C LYS A 56 -14.16 -6.01 1.67
N ALA A 57 -14.71 -4.89 2.16
CA ALA A 57 -16.04 -4.44 1.78
C ALA A 57 -16.14 -4.15 0.27
N LEU A 58 -15.14 -3.47 -0.30
CA LEU A 58 -15.08 -3.21 -1.74
C LEU A 58 -15.00 -4.49 -2.57
N LYS A 59 -14.18 -5.48 -2.14
CA LYS A 59 -14.12 -6.80 -2.81
C LYS A 59 -15.46 -7.54 -2.80
N MET A 60 -16.26 -7.36 -1.75
CA MET A 60 -17.59 -7.96 -1.63
C MET A 60 -18.68 -7.19 -2.38
N GLY A 61 -18.36 -6.05 -2.99
CA GLY A 61 -19.36 -5.17 -3.61
C GLY A 61 -20.32 -4.54 -2.61
N THR A 62 -19.97 -4.52 -1.32
CA THR A 62 -20.78 -3.91 -0.27
C THR A 62 -20.43 -2.43 -0.13
N PRO A 63 -21.41 -1.54 0.07
CA PRO A 63 -21.14 -0.13 0.33
C PRO A 63 -20.29 0.03 1.60
N VAL A 64 -19.36 0.99 1.56
CA VAL A 64 -18.54 1.38 2.72
C VAL A 64 -19.24 2.55 3.38
N GLU A 65 -19.90 2.29 4.50
CA GLU A 65 -20.58 3.34 5.28
C GLU A 65 -19.53 4.20 6.02
N PRO A 66 -19.76 5.52 6.14
CA PRO A 66 -18.92 6.39 6.97
C PRO A 66 -18.92 5.91 8.43
N GLU A 67 -17.74 5.78 9.03
CA GLU A 67 -17.59 5.42 10.44
C GLU A 67 -17.13 6.65 11.25
N TYR A 68 -17.78 6.87 12.39
CA TYR A 68 -17.41 7.89 13.36
C TYR A 68 -16.45 7.32 14.42
N PHE A 69 -15.34 8.00 14.68
CA PHE A 69 -14.36 7.63 15.71
C PHE A 69 -14.29 8.74 16.76
N GLU A 70 -14.43 8.39 18.04
CA GLU A 70 -14.47 9.34 19.18
C GLU A 70 -13.08 9.66 19.75
N GLU A 71 -12.14 8.72 19.60
CA GLU A 71 -10.83 8.75 20.25
C GLU A 71 -9.75 8.62 19.19
N VAL A 72 -9.46 9.75 18.52
CA VAL A 72 -8.45 9.83 17.47
C VAL A 72 -7.46 10.93 17.78
N THR A 73 -6.20 10.73 17.41
CA THR A 73 -5.23 11.82 17.29
C THR A 73 -4.73 11.91 15.86
N LEU A 74 -4.81 13.11 15.30
CA LEU A 74 -4.27 13.47 14.00
C LEU A 74 -2.91 14.14 14.17
N TYR A 75 -1.99 13.74 13.31
CA TYR A 75 -0.72 14.38 13.04
C TYR A 75 -0.79 15.02 11.65
N PHE A 76 -0.29 16.25 11.56
CA PHE A 76 -0.06 16.94 10.30
C PHE A 76 1.31 17.60 10.32
N SER A 77 2.05 17.50 9.22
CA SER A 77 3.31 18.23 9.06
C SER A 77 3.50 18.76 7.65
N ASP A 78 4.12 19.92 7.54
CA ASP A 78 4.55 20.56 6.29
C ASP A 78 6.06 20.88 6.32
N ILE A 79 6.65 21.07 5.13
CA ILE A 79 8.05 21.45 5.01
C ILE A 79 8.13 22.98 5.07
N VAL A 80 8.87 23.50 6.04
CA VAL A 80 9.02 24.95 6.21
C VAL A 80 9.81 25.52 5.04
N GLY A 81 9.19 26.44 4.30
CA GLY A 81 9.80 27.07 3.14
C GLY A 81 9.77 26.22 1.87
N PHE A 82 8.91 25.19 1.81
CA PHE A 82 8.79 24.31 0.65
C PHE A 82 8.64 25.06 -0.66
N THR A 83 7.78 26.09 -0.72
CA THR A 83 7.58 26.90 -1.93
C THR A 83 8.88 27.51 -2.46
N THR A 84 9.76 27.97 -1.56
CA THR A 84 11.05 28.56 -1.94
C THR A 84 12.01 27.48 -2.41
N ILE A 85 12.08 26.34 -1.71
CA ILE A 85 12.90 25.20 -2.12
C ILE A 85 12.46 24.72 -3.51
N SER A 86 11.17 24.47 -3.70
CA SER A 86 10.62 24.00 -4.97
C SER A 86 10.81 25.00 -6.13
N ALA A 87 10.87 26.29 -5.85
CA ALA A 87 11.11 27.31 -6.87
C ALA A 87 12.59 27.41 -7.30
N MET A 88 13.51 26.91 -6.47
CA MET A 88 14.95 26.95 -6.70
C MET A 88 15.51 25.60 -7.15
N SER A 89 14.67 24.57 -7.24
CA SER A 89 15.05 23.19 -7.57
C SER A 89 14.38 22.75 -8.87
N GLU A 90 15.03 21.84 -9.59
CA GLU A 90 14.42 21.19 -10.74
C GLU A 90 13.26 20.29 -10.29
N PRO A 91 12.20 20.09 -11.10
CA PRO A 91 11.05 19.26 -10.72
C PRO A 91 11.44 17.86 -10.23
N ILE A 92 12.45 17.25 -10.85
CA ILE A 92 12.94 15.93 -10.44
C ILE A 92 13.60 15.96 -9.05
N GLU A 93 14.30 17.03 -8.70
CA GLU A 93 14.96 17.19 -7.41
C GLU A 93 13.95 17.39 -6.27
N VAL A 94 12.82 18.06 -6.56
CA VAL A 94 11.70 18.20 -5.62
C VAL A 94 11.03 16.85 -5.35
N VAL A 95 10.83 16.05 -6.40
CA VAL A 95 10.28 14.69 -6.26
C VAL A 95 11.22 13.81 -5.46
N ASP A 96 12.52 13.83 -5.75
CA ASP A 96 13.52 13.07 -5.02
C ASP A 96 13.58 13.49 -3.53
N LEU A 97 13.48 14.78 -3.25
CA LEU A 97 13.41 15.31 -1.88
C LEU A 97 12.20 14.75 -1.12
N LEU A 98 11.00 14.85 -1.71
CA LEU A 98 9.78 14.35 -1.08
C LEU A 98 9.83 12.84 -0.89
N ASN A 99 10.33 12.10 -1.89
CA ASN A 99 10.45 10.66 -1.81
C ASN A 99 11.42 10.21 -0.71
N ASP A 100 12.60 10.84 -0.60
CA ASP A 100 13.56 10.53 0.46
C ASP A 100 13.00 10.87 1.85
N LEU A 101 12.36 12.03 2.00
CA LEU A 101 11.78 12.45 3.27
C LEU A 101 10.61 11.55 3.70
N TYR A 102 9.72 11.21 2.77
CA TYR A 102 8.58 10.33 3.07
C TYR A 102 9.00 8.88 3.25
N THR A 103 10.06 8.41 2.59
CA THR A 103 10.63 7.09 2.87
C THR A 103 11.16 7.02 4.31
N LEU A 104 11.81 8.09 4.78
CA LEU A 104 12.23 8.20 6.18
C LEU A 104 11.02 8.17 7.13
N PHE A 105 9.96 8.91 6.83
CA PHE A 105 8.76 8.93 7.68
C PHE A 105 8.04 7.59 7.67
N ASP A 106 7.87 6.97 6.50
CA ASP A 106 7.23 5.67 6.31
C ASP A 106 7.97 4.58 7.10
N ALA A 107 9.31 4.66 7.20
CA ALA A 107 10.09 3.76 8.05
C ALA A 107 9.83 3.96 9.55
N ILE A 108 9.66 5.21 10.00
CA ILE A 108 9.38 5.55 11.39
C ILE A 108 7.95 5.12 11.77
N ILE A 109 6.94 5.49 10.98
CA ILE A 109 5.55 5.14 11.31
C ILE A 109 5.31 3.63 11.33
N GLY A 110 6.14 2.85 10.62
CA GLY A 110 6.07 1.39 10.63
C GLY A 110 6.29 0.75 12.00
N SER A 111 6.86 1.46 12.98
CA SER A 111 7.03 0.99 14.36
C SER A 111 5.97 1.52 15.35
N HIS A 112 5.01 2.31 14.90
CA HIS A 112 3.97 2.93 15.74
C HIS A 112 2.57 2.44 15.36
N ASP A 113 1.62 2.44 16.30
CA ASP A 113 0.21 2.10 16.04
C ASP A 113 -0.51 3.29 15.39
N VAL A 114 -0.19 3.52 14.11
CA VAL A 114 -0.67 4.65 13.34
C VAL A 114 -1.06 4.24 11.91
N TYR A 115 -1.91 5.06 11.30
CA TYR A 115 -2.40 4.91 9.94
C TYR A 115 -2.03 6.15 9.13
N LYS A 116 -1.31 5.93 8.03
CA LYS A 116 -0.98 6.99 7.06
C LYS A 116 -2.24 7.37 6.29
N VAL A 117 -2.59 8.66 6.35
CA VAL A 117 -3.69 9.24 5.57
C VAL A 117 -3.14 9.74 4.24
N GLU A 118 -3.98 9.88 3.23
CA GLU A 118 -3.57 10.44 1.93
C GLU A 118 -2.97 11.84 2.11
N THR A 119 -1.83 12.08 1.45
CA THR A 119 -1.06 13.31 1.51
C THR A 119 -1.35 14.18 0.29
N ILE A 120 -1.33 15.52 0.46
CA ILE A 120 -1.48 16.48 -0.65
C ILE A 120 -0.29 17.44 -0.60
N GLY A 121 0.55 17.42 -1.64
CA GLY A 121 1.74 18.27 -1.73
C GLY A 121 2.85 17.86 -0.75
N ASP A 122 3.35 18.84 0.01
CA ASP A 122 4.37 18.67 1.05
C ASP A 122 3.78 18.34 2.44
N ALA A 123 2.45 18.22 2.54
CA ALA A 123 1.78 17.87 3.77
C ALA A 123 1.79 16.35 4.01
N TYR A 124 2.29 15.91 5.15
CA TYR A 124 2.27 14.53 5.61
C TYR A 124 1.26 14.37 6.75
N MET A 125 0.29 13.45 6.60
CA MET A 125 -0.81 13.26 7.54
C MET A 125 -0.86 11.82 8.04
N VAL A 126 -0.98 11.67 9.35
CA VAL A 126 -1.03 10.37 10.03
C VAL A 126 -2.09 10.45 11.13
N ALA A 127 -2.76 9.34 11.41
CA ALA A 127 -3.75 9.24 12.47
C ALA A 127 -3.50 8.02 13.35
N SER A 128 -3.83 8.10 14.63
CA SER A 128 -3.91 6.94 15.52
C SER A 128 -5.31 6.85 16.12
N GLY A 129 -5.75 5.65 16.47
CA GLY A 129 -7.14 5.36 16.87
C GLY A 129 -8.07 5.05 15.69
N LEU A 130 -7.57 5.11 14.46
CA LEU A 130 -8.24 4.66 13.24
C LEU A 130 -7.25 3.91 12.32
N PRO A 131 -7.72 3.00 11.45
CA PRO A 131 -9.09 2.49 11.36
C PRO A 131 -9.45 1.54 12.51
N LYS A 132 -8.47 1.15 13.34
CA LYS A 132 -8.68 0.34 14.54
C LYS A 132 -8.57 1.24 15.77
N ARG A 133 -9.61 1.24 16.60
CA ARG A 133 -9.62 1.92 17.89
C ARG A 133 -8.56 1.31 18.80
N ASN A 134 -7.78 2.15 19.47
CA ASN A 134 -6.73 1.71 20.39
C ASN A 134 -6.89 2.28 21.82
N GLY A 135 -8.09 2.80 22.14
CA GLY A 135 -8.42 3.44 23.42
C GLY A 135 -7.55 4.68 23.63
N ASN A 136 -7.21 4.98 24.88
CA ASN A 136 -6.41 6.16 25.27
C ASN A 136 -4.94 6.19 24.77
N ARG A 137 -4.53 5.27 23.88
CA ARG A 137 -3.16 5.19 23.36
C ARG A 137 -2.91 6.13 22.18
N HIS A 138 -3.94 6.50 21.42
CA HIS A 138 -3.81 7.28 20.18
C HIS A 138 -2.91 8.52 20.32
N ALA A 139 -3.08 9.30 21.39
CA ALA A 139 -2.31 10.52 21.61
C ALA A 139 -0.84 10.23 21.95
N GLY A 140 -0.58 9.17 22.71
CA GLY A 140 0.76 8.73 23.06
C GLY A 140 1.53 8.21 21.84
N GLU A 141 0.89 7.40 21.00
CA GLU A 141 1.46 6.89 19.74
C GLU A 141 1.87 8.05 18.83
N ILE A 142 0.97 9.01 18.59
CA ILE A 142 1.27 10.17 17.75
C ILE A 142 2.36 11.06 18.37
N ALA A 143 2.34 11.29 19.68
CA ALA A 143 3.36 12.09 20.34
C ALA A 143 4.76 11.45 20.23
N ASN A 144 4.87 10.14 20.49
CA ASN A 144 6.13 9.41 20.38
C ASN A 144 6.64 9.39 18.93
N MET A 145 5.77 9.05 17.98
CA MET A 145 6.07 9.11 16.55
C MET A 145 6.57 10.50 16.13
N SER A 146 5.97 11.57 16.63
CA SER A 146 6.37 12.94 16.31
C SER A 146 7.79 13.26 16.79
N LEU A 147 8.15 12.78 17.98
CA LEU A 147 9.50 12.95 18.52
C LEU A 147 10.54 12.17 17.70
N ASP A 148 10.22 10.94 17.30
CA ASP A 148 11.08 10.13 16.44
C ASP A 148 11.30 10.81 15.08
N ILE A 149 10.23 11.30 14.46
CA ILE A 149 10.30 12.07 13.19
C ILE A 149 11.20 13.30 13.37
N LEU A 150 11.00 14.11 14.42
CA LEU A 150 11.84 15.29 14.67
C LEU A 150 13.32 14.94 14.84
N SER A 151 13.62 13.87 15.58
CA SER A 151 14.98 13.38 15.79
C SER A 151 15.63 12.98 14.46
N SER A 152 14.92 12.24 13.62
CA SER A 152 15.43 11.78 12.32
C SER A 152 15.62 12.93 11.33
N VAL A 153 14.68 13.88 11.25
CA VAL A 153 14.78 15.05 10.36
C VAL A 153 15.97 15.93 10.71
N GLY A 154 16.37 16.02 11.99
CA GLY A 154 17.54 16.78 12.41
C GLY A 154 18.86 16.34 11.76
N THR A 155 18.92 15.12 11.21
CA THR A 155 20.09 14.58 10.49
C THR A 155 19.88 14.44 8.99
N PHE A 156 18.69 14.75 8.49
CA PHE A 156 18.33 14.63 7.09
C PHE A 156 19.02 15.72 6.24
N LYS A 157 19.54 15.33 5.08
CA LYS A 157 20.18 16.24 4.12
C LYS A 157 19.57 16.08 2.74
N MET A 158 19.22 17.20 2.12
CA MET A 158 18.74 17.22 0.74
C MET A 158 19.90 16.93 -0.22
N ARG A 159 19.71 16.05 -1.19
CA ARG A 159 20.76 15.66 -2.15
C ARG A 159 21.26 16.84 -3.00
N HIS A 160 20.32 17.65 -3.49
CA HIS A 160 20.61 18.78 -4.38
C HIS A 160 21.02 20.07 -3.63
N MET A 161 20.73 20.17 -2.32
CA MET A 161 21.07 21.31 -1.47
C MET A 161 21.52 20.87 -0.06
N PRO A 162 22.69 20.22 0.08
CA PRO A 162 23.11 19.60 1.35
C PRO A 162 23.41 20.59 2.48
N GLU A 163 23.67 21.85 2.14
CA GLU A 163 23.93 22.94 3.11
C GLU A 163 22.66 23.60 3.65
N VAL A 164 21.51 23.37 3.00
CA VAL A 164 20.23 23.92 3.43
C VAL A 164 19.57 22.89 4.36
N PRO A 165 19.35 23.21 5.65
CA PRO A 165 18.71 22.28 6.57
C PRO A 165 17.22 22.14 6.25
N VAL A 166 16.71 20.92 6.19
CA VAL A 166 15.26 20.67 6.13
C VAL A 166 14.65 20.93 7.50
N ARG A 167 13.60 21.73 7.52
CA ARG A 167 12.82 21.99 8.72
C ARG A 167 11.38 21.57 8.46
N ILE A 168 10.82 20.84 9.40
CA ILE A 168 9.41 20.48 9.37
C ILE A 168 8.68 21.22 10.48
N ARG A 169 7.42 21.52 10.24
CA ARG A 169 6.49 22.00 11.26
C ARG A 169 5.49 20.88 11.50
N ILE A 170 5.23 20.59 12.77
CA ILE A 170 4.31 19.54 13.20
C ILE A 170 3.19 20.18 13.98
N GLY A 171 1.96 19.74 13.72
CA GLY A 171 0.84 19.98 14.60
C GLY A 171 0.05 18.71 14.87
N LEU A 172 -0.55 18.68 16.06
CA LEU A 172 -1.28 17.55 16.60
C LEU A 172 -2.65 18.01 17.04
N HIS A 173 -3.67 17.18 16.82
CA HIS A 173 -5.02 17.42 17.32
C HIS A 173 -5.66 16.12 17.77
N SER A 174 -6.38 16.12 18.89
CA SER A 174 -7.11 14.94 19.36
C SER A 174 -8.58 15.29 19.56
N GLY A 175 -9.47 14.37 19.18
CA GLY A 175 -10.92 14.48 19.29
C GLY A 175 -11.66 13.55 18.34
#